data_AF-A0A6L3NBF6-F1
#
_entry.id   AF-A0A6L3NBF6-F1
#
_cell.length_a   1.000
_cell.length_b   1.000
_cell.length_c   1.000
_cell.angle_alpha   90.00
_cell.angle_beta   90.00
_cell.angle_gamma   90.00
#
_symmetry.space_group_name_H-M   'P 1'
#
loop_
_entity.id
_entity.type
_entity.pdbx_description
1 polymer ?
#
loop_
_entity_poly.entity_id
_entity_poly.type
_entity_poly.pdbx_seq_one_letter_code
_entity_poly.pdbx_strand_id
1 'polypeptide(L)' 'MSGATFPAFVSAGDILTDMVRAGDAQWTSVPGGAGWNVARAVARLGVPSALAGSIGEDCFSDVLWRTSEAAGLDL' A
#
# COMPACT_ATOMS: atom_id res chain seq x y z
N MET A 1 -18.96 -14.26 17.73
CA MET A 1 -18.66 -13.75 16.38
C MET A 1 -18.49 -12.25 16.50
N SER A 2 -17.25 -11.72 16.53
CA SER A 2 -17.06 -10.28 16.39
C SER A 2 -17.45 -9.91 14.97
N GLY A 3 -18.45 -9.04 14.79
CA GLY A 3 -18.80 -8.53 13.45
C GLY A 3 -17.56 -7.94 12.81
N ALA A 4 -17.27 -8.32 11.56
CA ALA A 4 -16.18 -7.71 10.81
C ALA A 4 -16.41 -6.18 10.82
N THR A 5 -15.46 -5.46 11.39
CA THR A 5 -15.53 -4.00 11.46
C THR A 5 -14.97 -3.49 10.14
N PHE A 6 -15.83 -2.89 9.32
CA PHE A 6 -15.41 -2.28 8.07
C PHE A 6 -14.40 -1.15 8.31
N PRO A 7 -13.50 -0.87 7.35
CA PRO A 7 -12.56 0.23 7.46
C PRO A 7 -13.32 1.55 7.61
N ALA A 8 -12.88 2.37 8.56
CA ALA A 8 -13.41 3.72 8.77
C ALA A 8 -12.91 4.70 7.69
N PHE A 9 -11.80 4.37 7.03
CA PHE A 9 -11.21 5.15 5.96
C PHE A 9 -10.88 4.26 4.76
N VAL A 10 -11.29 4.67 3.57
CA VAL A 10 -10.90 4.01 2.32
C VAL A 10 -10.30 5.05 1.40
N SER A 11 -9.07 4.83 0.98
CA SER A 11 -8.46 5.57 -0.11
C SER A 11 -8.66 4.77 -1.40
N ALA A 12 -9.17 5.39 -2.46
CA ALA A 12 -9.28 4.72 -3.76
C ALA A 12 -8.25 5.32 -4.72
N GLY A 13 -7.52 4.47 -5.43
CA GLY A 13 -6.56 4.96 -6.42
C GLY A 13 -5.38 4.05 -6.66
N ASP A 14 -4.23 4.68 -6.89
CA ASP A 14 -3.01 4.06 -7.34
C ASP A 14 -2.23 3.38 -6.22
N ILE A 15 -1.64 2.25 -6.59
CA ILE A 15 -0.63 1.50 -5.86
C ILE A 15 0.41 1.06 -6.90
N LEU A 16 1.66 1.44 -6.71
CA LEU A 16 2.70 1.31 -7.72
C LEU A 16 4.08 1.15 -7.07
N THR A 17 5.08 0.84 -7.89
CA THR A 17 6.48 0.89 -7.46
C THR A 17 7.15 2.10 -8.06
N ASP A 18 7.65 2.98 -7.21
CA ASP A 18 8.51 4.08 -7.60
C ASP A 18 9.90 3.55 -7.91
N MET A 19 10.41 3.85 -9.11
CA MET A 19 11.81 3.62 -9.43
C MET A 19 12.56 4.91 -9.11
N VAL A 20 13.34 4.90 -8.03
CA VAL A 20 14.14 6.06 -7.59
C VAL A 20 15.56 5.89 -8.10
N ARG A 21 16.09 6.90 -8.80
CA ARG A 21 17.44 6.84 -9.38
C ARG A 21 18.49 6.82 -8.25
N ALA A 22 19.32 5.79 -8.23
CA ALA A 22 20.36 5.59 -7.21
C ALA A 22 21.79 5.78 -7.75
N GLY A 23 21.93 5.95 -9.06
CA GLY A 23 23.20 6.17 -9.75
C GLY A 23 22.97 6.34 -11.25
N ASP A 24 24.02 6.23 -12.05
CA ASP A 24 23.91 6.57 -13.47
C ASP A 24 22.98 5.63 -14.24
N ALA A 25 23.10 4.32 -14.00
CA ALA A 25 22.29 3.26 -14.60
C ALA A 25 21.67 2.32 -13.55
N GLN A 26 21.49 2.80 -12.33
CA GLN A 26 20.93 2.04 -11.21
C GLN A 26 19.69 2.73 -10.65
N TRP A 27 18.68 1.91 -10.34
CA TRP A 27 17.42 2.34 -9.78
C TRP A 27 17.06 1.46 -8.58
N THR A 28 16.50 2.07 -7.55
CA THR A 28 15.94 1.39 -6.39
C THR A 28 14.43 1.35 -6.55
N SER A 29 13.85 0.15 -6.48
CA SER A 29 12.40 -0.04 -6.41
C SER A 29 11.90 0.28 -5.00
N VAL A 30 10.95 1.20 -4.88
CA VAL A 30 10.35 1.63 -3.62
C VAL A 30 8.83 1.50 -3.72
N PRO A 31 8.14 0.85 -2.78
CA PRO A 31 6.68 0.81 -2.75
C PRO A 31 6.07 2.21 -2.65
N GLY A 32 5.09 2.50 -3.50
CA GLY A 32 4.50 3.83 -3.64
C GLY A 32 3.07 3.85 -4.19
N GLY A 33 2.65 5.01 -4.66
CA GLY A 33 1.28 5.32 -5.08
C GLY A 33 0.58 6.25 -4.09
N ALA A 34 -0.05 7.32 -4.58
CA ALA A 34 -0.64 8.35 -3.74
C ALA A 34 -1.82 7.79 -2.92
N GLY A 35 -2.74 7.08 -3.59
CA GLY A 35 -3.88 6.43 -2.95
C GLY A 35 -3.43 5.47 -1.84
N TRP A 36 -2.48 4.59 -2.16
CA TRP A 36 -1.91 3.64 -1.21
C TRP A 36 -1.15 4.29 -0.05
N ASN A 37 -0.34 5.31 -0.34
CA ASN A 37 0.44 6.03 0.66
C ASN A 37 -0.44 6.68 1.73
N VAL A 38 -1.58 7.26 1.33
CA VAL A 38 -2.55 7.83 2.26
C VAL A 38 -3.18 6.72 3.12
N ALA A 39 -3.65 5.63 2.51
CA ALA A 39 -4.26 4.52 3.25
C ALA A 39 -3.31 3.97 4.33
N ARG A 40 -2.06 3.65 3.98
CA ARG A 40 -1.09 3.08 4.93
C ARG A 40 -0.70 4.08 6.02
N ALA A 41 -0.66 5.37 5.71
CA ALA A 41 -0.35 6.40 6.70
C ALA A 41 -1.47 6.53 7.74
N VAL A 42 -2.72 6.55 7.29
CA VAL A 42 -3.90 6.60 8.17
C VAL A 42 -4.01 5.32 9.03
N ALA A 43 -3.71 4.15 8.47
CA ALA A 43 -3.63 2.90 9.21
C ALA A 43 -2.59 2.93 10.34
N ARG A 44 -1.37 3.43 10.05
CA ARG A 44 -0.30 3.58 11.05
C ARG A 44 -0.62 4.59 12.17
N LEU A 45 -1.60 5.47 11.95
CA LEU A 45 -2.12 6.37 12.97
C LEU A 45 -3.24 5.73 13.82
N GLY A 46 -3.57 4.45 13.59
CA GLY A 46 -4.51 3.68 14.39
C GLY A 46 -5.96 3.70 13.90
N VAL A 47 -6.21 4.22 12.69
CA VAL A 47 -7.56 4.23 12.09
C VAL A 47 -7.72 3.00 11.18
N PRO A 48 -8.76 2.17 11.37
CA PRO A 48 -9.05 1.05 10.46
C PRO A 48 -9.18 1.54 9.02
N SER A 49 -8.30 1.09 8.13
CA SER A 49 -8.15 1.67 6.79
C SER A 49 -7.98 0.62 5.71
N ALA A 50 -8.46 0.92 4.50
CA ALA A 50 -8.25 0.10 3.31
C ALA A 50 -7.79 0.95 2.11
N LEU A 51 -7.20 0.27 1.13
CA LEU A 51 -7.03 0.80 -0.22
C LEU A 51 -8.02 0.10 -1.16
N ALA A 52 -8.78 0.85 -1.94
CA ALA A 52 -9.49 0.33 -3.11
C ALA A 52 -8.62 0.52 -4.36
N GLY A 53 -7.96 -0.56 -4.79
CA GLY A 53 -7.04 -0.57 -5.93
C GLY A 53 -6.71 -1.98 -6.39
N SER A 54 -5.75 -2.12 -7.31
CA SER A 54 -5.30 -3.42 -7.83
C SER A 54 -3.79 -3.43 -8.04
N ILE A 55 -3.15 -4.56 -7.74
CA ILE A 55 -1.77 -4.88 -8.10
C ILE A 55 -1.74 -6.09 -9.04
N GLY A 56 -0.62 -6.31 -9.70
CA GLY A 56 -0.41 -7.47 -10.58
C GLY A 56 0.13 -8.69 -9.82
N GLU A 57 0.58 -9.68 -10.58
CA GLU A 57 1.30 -10.86 -10.09
C GLU A 57 2.77 -10.76 -10.50
N ASP A 58 3.55 -10.00 -9.72
CA ASP A 58 4.98 -9.82 -9.95
C ASP A 58 5.73 -9.54 -8.63
N CYS A 59 7.06 -9.52 -8.73
CA CYS A 59 7.92 -9.34 -7.55
C CYS A 59 7.77 -7.96 -6.90
N PHE A 60 7.25 -6.96 -7.60
CA PHE A 60 6.95 -5.64 -7.04
C PHE A 60 5.65 -5.67 -6.23
N SER A 61 4.64 -6.32 -6.78
CA SER A 61 3.33 -6.55 -6.18
C SER A 61 3.46 -7.34 -4.88
N ASP A 62 4.36 -8.33 -4.84
CA ASP A 62 4.73 -9.04 -3.60
C ASP A 62 5.22 -8.10 -2.48
N VAL A 63 6.03 -7.10 -2.82
CA VAL A 63 6.53 -6.12 -1.84
C VAL A 63 5.42 -5.17 -1.42
N LEU A 64 4.57 -4.74 -2.36
CA LEU A 64 3.41 -3.89 -2.09
C LEU A 64 2.41 -4.59 -1.16
N TRP A 65 2.12 -5.87 -1.39
CA TRP A 65 1.26 -6.69 -0.53
C TRP A 65 1.80 -6.77 0.89
N ARG A 66 3.04 -7.24 1.07
CA ARG A 66 3.67 -7.36 2.40
C ARG A 66 3.75 -6.02 3.13
N THR A 67 3.98 -4.92 2.40
CA THR A 67 4.03 -3.59 3.00
C THR A 67 2.65 -3.10 3.43
N SER A 68 1.60 -3.51 2.70
CA SER A 68 0.20 -3.23 3.05
C SER A 68 -0.22 -4.01 4.30
N GLU A 69 0.10 -5.31 4.37
CA GLU A 69 -0.12 -6.14 5.56
C GLU A 69 0.60 -5.55 6.78
N ALA A 70 1.88 -5.19 6.64
CA ALA A 70 2.67 -4.61 7.72
C ALA A 70 2.17 -3.22 8.16
N ALA A 71 1.41 -2.51 7.31
CA ALA A 71 0.77 -1.26 7.68
C ALA A 71 -0.58 -1.44 8.37
N GLY A 72 -1.13 -2.66 8.39
CA GLY A 72 -2.44 -2.96 8.96
C GLY A 72 -3.61 -2.52 8.08
N LEU A 73 -3.43 -2.55 6.76
CA LEU A 73 -4.55 -2.35 5.84
C LEU A 73 -5.49 -3.56 5.85
N ASP A 74 -6.78 -3.31 5.66
CA ASP A 74 -7.76 -4.32 5.29
C ASP A 74 -7.55 -4.70 3.81
N LEU A 75 -7.36 -6.00 3.54
CA LEU A 75 -6.84 -6.56 2.28
C LEU A 75 -7.79 -7.59 1.65
#